data_AF-A0A956S0B3-F1
#
_entry.id   AF-A0A956S0B3-F1
#
_cell.length_a   1.000
_cell.length_b   1.000
_cell.length_c   1.000
_cell.angle_alpha   90.00
_cell.angle_beta   90.00
_cell.angle_gamma   90.00
#
_symmetry.space_group_name_H-M   'P 1'
#
loop_
_entity.id
_entity.type
_entity.pdbx_description
1 polymer ?
#
loop_
_entity_poly.entity_id
_entity_poly.type
_entity_poly.pdbx_seq_one_letter_code
_entity_poly.pdbx_strand_id
1 'polypeptide(L)'
;MVRVPVFLTGRFPVLYSIHAIDSGRATQAAAVDVAVMVRGSPTILGICRMPLDRLDDVVASLQGGDVRVAVAALPEDGRPSDLGPRAFISLVCADGRRLPITRIRGRELEEASEQYAKRLARAIATGARLADVGDPDAA
;
A
#
# COMPACT_ATOMS: atom_id res chain seq x y z
N MET A 1 24.76 -0.22 -1.47
CA MET A 1 23.33 -0.53 -1.71
C MET A 1 22.56 -0.04 -0.50
N VAL A 2 21.70 0.97 -0.64
CA VAL A 2 20.90 1.50 0.49
C VAL A 2 19.90 0.42 0.90
N ARG A 3 19.91 0.03 2.18
CA ARG A 3 18.96 -0.95 2.72
C ARG A 3 17.68 -0.21 3.10
N VAL A 4 16.59 -0.50 2.39
CA VAL A 4 15.26 0.05 2.66
C VAL A 4 14.60 -0.81 3.73
N PRO A 5 14.33 -0.31 4.95
CA PRO A 5 13.65 -1.09 5.97
C PRO A 5 12.19 -1.30 5.57
N VAL A 6 11.73 -2.55 5.71
CA VAL A 6 10.36 -2.98 5.37
C VAL A 6 9.73 -3.67 6.57
N PHE A 7 8.55 -3.22 6.94
CA PHE A 7 7.76 -3.77 8.04
C PHE A 7 6.54 -4.50 7.47
N LEU A 8 6.33 -5.74 7.90
CA LEU A 8 5.21 -6.57 7.49
C LEU A 8 4.19 -6.68 8.62
N THR A 9 2.92 -6.56 8.28
CA THR A 9 1.82 -6.87 9.20
C THR A 9 1.60 -8.39 9.32
N GLY A 10 0.68 -8.77 10.21
CA GLY A 10 0.02 -10.07 10.15
C GLY A 10 -0.75 -10.27 8.84
N ARG A 11 -1.34 -11.47 8.70
CA ARG A 11 -2.22 -11.81 7.58
C ARG A 11 -3.63 -11.27 7.83
N PHE A 12 -4.25 -10.74 6.78
CA PHE A 12 -5.61 -10.22 6.80
C PHE A 12 -6.40 -10.73 5.60
N PRO A 13 -7.70 -11.05 5.78
CA PRO A 13 -8.59 -11.23 4.64
C PRO A 13 -8.60 -9.96 3.79
N VAL A 14 -8.54 -10.12 2.48
CA VAL A 14 -8.54 -9.00 1.51
C VAL A 14 -9.93 -8.84 0.90
N LEU A 15 -10.35 -7.60 0.73
CA LEU A 15 -11.49 -7.21 -0.09
C LEU A 15 -10.97 -6.41 -1.27
N TYR A 16 -11.52 -6.65 -2.46
CA TYR A 16 -11.16 -5.88 -3.63
C TYR A 16 -12.35 -5.69 -4.57
N SER A 17 -12.35 -4.58 -5.30
CA SER A 17 -13.26 -4.31 -6.41
C SER A 17 -12.47 -3.90 -7.64
N ILE A 18 -12.98 -4.22 -8.82
CA ILE A 18 -12.31 -3.97 -10.10
C ILE A 18 -13.18 -3.04 -10.93
N HIS A 19 -12.57 -2.01 -11.49
CA HIS A 19 -13.21 -1.08 -12.41
C HIS A 19 -12.37 -0.93 -13.67
N ALA A 20 -13.01 -0.99 -14.84
CA ALA A 20 -12.34 -0.68 -16.09
C ALA A 20 -12.08 0.83 -16.18
N ILE A 21 -10.89 1.20 -16.63
CA ILE A 21 -10.51 2.58 -16.94
C ILE A 21 -10.47 2.68 -18.45
N ASP A 22 -11.41 3.43 -19.02
CA ASP A 22 -11.32 3.81 -20.43
C ASP A 22 -10.32 4.96 -20.57
N SER A 23 -9.11 4.63 -21.02
CA SER A 23 -8.02 5.59 -21.18
C SER A 23 -8.14 6.45 -22.45
N GLY A 24 -9.11 6.21 -23.34
CA GLY A 24 -9.21 6.87 -24.66
C GLY A 24 -8.02 6.61 -25.60
N ARG A 25 -7.03 5.80 -25.18
CA ARG A 25 -5.87 5.32 -25.94
C ARG A 25 -5.94 3.80 -26.00
N ALA A 26 -5.32 3.21 -27.01
CA ALA A 26 -5.35 1.77 -27.34
C ALA A 26 -4.96 0.79 -26.22
N THR A 27 -4.47 1.26 -25.08
CA THR A 27 -4.17 0.45 -23.90
C THR A 27 -5.28 0.59 -22.87
N GLN A 28 -6.08 -0.47 -22.74
CA GLN A 28 -7.08 -0.61 -21.69
C GLN A 28 -6.39 -0.89 -20.35
N ALA A 29 -6.86 -0.24 -19.28
CA ALA A 29 -6.35 -0.42 -17.92
C ALA A 29 -7.49 -0.74 -16.96
N ALA A 30 -7.16 -1.36 -15.82
CA ALA A 30 -8.08 -1.54 -14.70
C ALA A 30 -7.57 -0.81 -13.46
N ALA A 31 -8.51 -0.32 -12.67
CA ALA A 31 -8.33 0.04 -11.27
C ALA A 31 -8.79 -1.13 -10.39
N VAL A 32 -7.98 -1.47 -9.40
CA VAL A 32 -8.35 -2.41 -8.34
C VAL A 32 -8.33 -1.64 -7.02
N ASP A 33 -9.51 -1.39 -6.45
CA ASP A 33 -9.59 -0.88 -5.08
C ASP A 33 -9.29 -2.02 -4.12
N VAL A 34 -8.50 -1.76 -3.09
CA VAL A 34 -8.16 -2.79 -2.11
C VAL A 34 -8.34 -2.32 -0.69
N ALA A 35 -8.95 -3.19 0.11
CA ALA A 35 -9.10 -3.06 1.55
C ALA A 35 -8.69 -4.38 2.24
N VAL A 36 -8.29 -4.28 3.50
CA VAL A 36 -8.05 -5.44 4.36
C VAL A 36 -9.01 -5.46 5.53
N MET A 37 -9.43 -6.65 5.94
CA MET A 37 -10.31 -6.82 7.09
C MET A 37 -9.49 -6.87 8.38
N VAL A 38 -9.61 -5.84 9.20
CA VAL A 38 -8.97 -5.77 10.51
C VAL A 38 -10.06 -5.79 11.58
N ARG A 39 -10.06 -6.85 12.41
CA ARG A 39 -11.06 -7.05 13.47
C ARG A 39 -12.51 -6.97 12.97
N GLY A 40 -12.77 -7.54 11.79
CA GLY A 40 -14.12 -7.55 11.18
C GLY A 40 -14.54 -6.24 10.51
N SER A 41 -13.68 -5.22 10.47
CA SER A 41 -13.96 -3.96 9.78
C SER A 41 -13.06 -3.80 8.54
N PRO A 42 -13.59 -3.32 7.41
CA PRO A 42 -12.79 -3.03 6.22
C PRO A 42 -11.96 -1.76 6.42
N THR A 43 -10.64 -1.87 6.24
CA THR A 43 -9.70 -0.75 6.19
C THR A 43 -9.21 -0.57 4.76
N ILE A 44 -9.68 0.48 4.08
CA ILE A 44 -9.28 0.81 2.70
C ILE A 44 -7.81 1.23 2.68
N LEU A 45 -7.05 0.60 1.79
CA LEU A 45 -5.62 0.89 1.61
C LEU A 45 -5.37 1.78 0.39
N GLY A 46 -6.16 1.66 -0.66
CA GLY A 46 -6.03 2.51 -1.85
C GLY A 46 -6.41 1.80 -3.14
N ILE A 47 -5.97 2.38 -4.24
CA ILE A 47 -6.31 1.95 -5.60
C ILE A 47 -5.02 1.62 -6.35
N CYS A 48 -4.94 0.39 -6.86
CA CYS A 48 -3.86 -0.03 -7.74
C CYS A 48 -4.32 0.06 -9.20
N ARG A 49 -3.57 0.74 -10.06
CA ARG A 49 -3.83 0.76 -11.51
C ARG A 49 -2.90 -0.20 -12.22
N MET A 50 -3.44 -0.95 -13.16
CA MET A 50 -2.65 -1.91 -13.94
C MET A 50 -3.19 -2.10 -15.35
N PRO A 51 -2.33 -2.55 -16.29
CA PRO A 51 -2.76 -3.07 -17.58
C PRO A 51 -3.75 -4.24 -17.43
N LEU A 52 -4.74 -4.35 -18.34
CA LEU A 52 -5.74 -5.43 -18.29
C LEU A 52 -5.15 -6.83 -18.44
N ASP A 53 -4.07 -7.00 -19.20
CA ASP A 53 -3.40 -8.30 -19.39
C ASP A 53 -2.78 -8.85 -18.09
N ARG A 54 -2.56 -8.00 -17.08
CA ARG A 54 -2.06 -8.42 -15.75
C ARG A 54 -3.17 -8.66 -14.73
N LEU A 55 -4.41 -8.30 -15.06
CA LEU A 55 -5.53 -8.29 -14.12
C LEU A 55 -5.86 -9.69 -13.62
N ASP A 56 -5.99 -10.67 -14.52
CA ASP A 56 -6.39 -12.04 -14.17
C ASP A 56 -5.40 -12.67 -13.18
N ASP A 57 -4.11 -12.50 -13.44
CA ASP A 57 -3.07 -12.98 -12.54
C ASP A 57 -3.13 -12.31 -11.16
N VAL A 58 -3.42 -10.99 -11.12
CA VAL A 58 -3.56 -10.26 -9.86
C VAL A 58 -4.78 -10.72 -9.08
N VAL A 59 -5.90 -10.94 -9.77
CA VAL A 59 -7.13 -11.46 -9.16
C VAL A 59 -6.90 -12.85 -8.58
N ALA A 60 -6.22 -13.74 -9.32
CA ALA A 60 -5.85 -15.06 -8.83
C ALA A 60 -5.00 -14.97 -7.54
N SER A 61 -4.01 -14.06 -7.49
CA SER A 61 -3.19 -13.86 -6.28
C SER A 61 -3.99 -13.29 -5.10
N LEU A 62 -4.96 -12.41 -5.34
CA LEU A 62 -5.84 -11.85 -4.30
C LEU A 62 -6.84 -12.90 -3.78
N GLN A 63 -7.31 -13.80 -4.64
CA GLN A 63 -8.18 -14.93 -4.27
C GLN A 63 -7.45 -16.07 -3.57
N GLY A 64 -6.12 -16.14 -3.71
CA GLY A 64 -5.28 -17.18 -3.11
C GLY A 64 -5.22 -17.19 -1.58
N GLY A 65 -5.83 -16.20 -0.91
CA GLY A 65 -6.01 -16.18 0.54
C GLY A 65 -5.61 -14.86 1.19
N ASP A 66 -5.34 -14.92 2.50
CA ASP A 66 -5.01 -13.73 3.28
C ASP A 66 -3.69 -13.07 2.83
N VAL A 67 -3.70 -11.73 2.81
CA VAL A 67 -2.57 -10.89 2.41
C VAL A 67 -1.87 -10.30 3.63
N ARG A 68 -0.62 -9.88 3.46
CA ARG A 68 0.07 -9.00 4.41
C ARG A 68 0.18 -7.60 3.82
N VAL A 69 0.22 -6.58 4.67
CA VAL A 69 0.58 -5.22 4.27
C VAL A 69 2.06 -5.04 4.54
N ALA A 70 2.80 -4.60 3.53
CA ALA A 70 4.20 -4.22 3.61
C ALA A 70 4.33 -2.71 3.56
N VAL A 71 5.02 -2.15 4.57
CA VAL A 71 5.32 -0.73 4.67
C VAL A 71 6.83 -0.56 4.58
N ALA A 72 7.30 0.03 3.48
CA ALA A 72 8.72 0.31 3.26
C ALA A 72 8.99 1.79 3.54
N ALA A 73 9.99 2.09 4.38
CA ALA A 73 10.42 3.46 4.61
C ALA A 73 11.09 3.99 3.34
N LEU A 74 10.69 5.16 2.84
CA LEU A 74 11.37 5.76 1.72
C LEU A 74 12.61 6.51 2.22
N PRO A 75 13.82 6.20 1.70
CA PRO A 75 15.02 6.90 2.11
C PRO A 75 14.89 8.39 1.78
N GLU A 76 15.30 9.23 2.71
CA GLU A 76 15.50 10.64 2.45
C GLU A 76 16.89 10.81 1.83
N ASP A 77 17.03 11.67 0.82
CA ASP A 77 18.30 11.91 0.11
C ASP A 77 19.32 12.72 0.96
N GLY A 78 19.41 12.42 2.27
CA GLY A 78 20.37 13.01 3.20
C GLY A 78 20.08 14.46 3.60
N ARG A 79 18.93 15.01 3.22
CA ARG A 79 18.43 16.31 3.72
C ARG A 79 17.11 16.06 4.45
N PRO A 80 16.88 16.70 5.62
CA PRO A 80 15.57 16.68 6.24
C PRO A 80 14.56 17.14 5.18
N SER A 81 13.60 16.27 4.88
CA SER A 81 12.61 16.62 3.88
C SER A 81 11.69 17.65 4.49
N ASP A 82 11.59 18.84 3.89
CA ASP A 82 10.52 19.81 4.21
C ASP A 82 9.10 19.23 4.02
N LEU A 83 9.02 18.03 3.44
CA LEU A 83 7.80 17.28 3.17
C LEU A 83 7.54 16.20 4.25
N GLY A 84 8.44 15.97 5.19
CA GLY A 84 8.32 14.94 6.23
C GLY A 84 8.61 13.52 5.75
N PRO A 85 8.51 12.52 6.65
CA PRO A 85 8.86 11.14 6.36
C PRO A 85 7.89 10.54 5.34
N ARG A 86 8.41 9.64 4.52
CA ARG A 86 7.61 8.98 3.48
C ARG A 86 7.70 7.47 3.60
N ALA A 87 6.60 6.81 3.28
CA ALA A 87 6.54 5.36 3.23
C ALA A 87 5.79 4.88 1.99
N PHE A 88 6.16 3.70 1.52
CA PHE A 88 5.49 2.99 0.46
C PHE A 88 4.68 1.84 1.04
N ILE A 89 3.40 1.75 0.67
CA ILE A 89 2.49 0.69 1.08
C ILE A 89 2.26 -0.26 -0.10
N SER A 90 2.47 -1.54 0.15
CA SER A 90 2.12 -2.62 -0.79
C SER A 90 1.40 -3.75 -0.09
N LEU A 91 0.62 -4.51 -0.84
CA LEU A 91 0.14 -5.81 -0.40
C LEU A 91 1.10 -6.90 -0.81
N VAL A 92 1.19 -7.93 0.03
CA VAL A 92 1.93 -9.16 -0.24
C VAL A 92 0.92 -10.30 -0.20
N CYS A 93 0.61 -10.84 -1.37
CA CYS A 93 -0.28 -11.97 -1.55
C CYS A 93 0.35 -13.27 -1.00
N ALA A 94 -0.49 -14.30 -0.85
CA ALA A 94 -0.07 -15.61 -0.34
C ALA A 94 1.00 -16.29 -1.21
N ASP A 95 0.98 -16.04 -2.51
CA ASP A 95 1.96 -16.51 -3.51
C ASP A 95 3.25 -15.67 -3.55
N GLY A 96 3.35 -14.64 -2.70
CA GLY A 96 4.49 -13.72 -2.65
C GLY A 96 4.41 -12.54 -3.64
N ARG A 97 3.38 -12.47 -4.50
CA ARG A 97 3.15 -11.33 -5.38
C ARG A 97 2.98 -10.06 -4.56
N ARG A 98 3.58 -8.97 -5.03
CA ARG A 98 3.44 -7.65 -4.40
C ARG A 98 2.62 -6.72 -5.28
N LEU A 99 1.57 -6.14 -4.69
CA LEU A 99 0.78 -5.10 -5.34
C LEU A 99 1.14 -3.75 -4.75
N PRO A 100 1.63 -2.79 -5.56
CA PRO A 100 1.85 -1.43 -5.11
C PRO A 100 0.49 -0.76 -4.85
N ILE A 101 0.29 -0.16 -3.68
CA ILE A 101 -1.00 0.46 -3.33
C ILE A 101 -0.92 1.97 -3.31
N THR A 102 -0.09 2.54 -2.45
CA THR A 102 0.02 3.99 -2.30
C THR A 102 1.37 4.36 -1.71
N ARG A 103 1.78 5.59 -1.94
CA ARG A 103 2.75 6.27 -1.09
C ARG A 103 1.97 7.05 -0.02
N ILE A 104 2.63 7.32 1.09
CA ILE A 104 2.04 8.10 2.17
C ILE A 104 3.12 8.93 2.86
N ARG A 105 2.75 10.15 3.18
CA ARG A 105 3.60 11.15 3.82
C ARG A 105 3.15 11.38 5.26
N GLY A 106 4.09 11.27 6.19
CA GLY A 106 3.87 11.62 7.59
C GLY A 106 3.83 13.13 7.78
N ARG A 107 3.10 13.56 8.81
CA ARG A 107 2.91 14.99 9.14
C ARG A 107 4.02 15.54 10.04
N GLU A 108 4.69 14.66 10.78
CA GLU A 108 5.76 15.02 11.70
C GLU A 108 7.08 15.14 10.93
N LEU A 109 7.54 16.37 10.66
CA LEU A 109 8.69 16.64 9.80
C LEU A 109 10.01 16.06 10.32
N GLU A 110 10.14 15.92 11.64
CA GLU A 110 11.37 15.45 12.29
C GLU A 110 11.39 13.93 12.54
N GLU A 111 10.28 13.22 12.27
CA GLU A 111 10.22 11.78 12.45
C GLU A 111 11.01 11.08 11.34
N ALA A 112 11.94 10.18 11.70
CA ALA A 112 12.68 9.40 10.73
C ALA A 112 11.75 8.48 9.91
N SER A 113 11.96 8.37 8.59
CA SER A 113 11.14 7.51 7.70
C SER A 113 11.01 6.06 8.19
N GLU A 114 12.06 5.50 8.80
CA GLU A 114 11.99 4.15 9.38
C GLU A 114 11.01 4.06 10.55
N GLN A 115 11.07 5.03 11.47
CA GLN A 115 10.17 5.10 12.61
C GLN A 115 8.73 5.32 12.14
N TYR A 116 8.54 6.20 11.15
CA TYR A 116 7.25 6.43 10.52
C TYR A 116 6.68 5.14 9.90
N ALA A 117 7.46 4.44 9.10
CA ALA A 117 7.05 3.18 8.47
C ALA A 117 6.67 2.10 9.51
N LYS A 118 7.43 2.00 10.60
CA LYS A 118 7.13 1.09 11.71
C LYS A 118 5.83 1.45 12.43
N ARG A 119 5.59 2.74 12.69
CA ARG A 119 4.37 3.25 13.31
C ARG A 119 3.16 3.03 12.40
N LEU A 120 3.30 3.32 11.12
CA LEU A 120 2.28 3.12 10.10
C LEU A 120 1.88 1.65 9.97
N ALA A 121 2.84 0.71 9.92
CA ALA A 121 2.54 -0.73 9.89
C ALA A 121 1.73 -1.17 11.13
N ARG A 122 2.05 -0.64 12.31
CA ARG A 122 1.29 -0.91 13.54
C ARG A 122 -0.12 -0.32 13.47
N ALA A 123 -0.26 0.91 12.98
CA ALA A 123 -1.56 1.57 12.87
C ALA A 123 -2.50 0.82 11.91
N ILE A 124 -1.99 0.41 10.74
CA ILE A 124 -2.73 -0.42 9.79
C ILE A 124 -3.14 -1.75 10.43
N ALA A 125 -2.23 -2.40 11.16
CA ALA A 125 -2.55 -3.65 11.84
C ALA A 125 -3.62 -3.52 12.93
N THR A 126 -3.92 -2.30 13.39
CA THR A 126 -5.00 -1.98 14.32
C THR A 126 -6.26 -1.43 13.65
N GLY A 127 -6.26 -1.27 12.32
CA GLY A 127 -7.41 -0.83 11.53
C GLY A 127 -7.50 0.69 11.33
N ALA A 128 -6.43 1.44 11.63
CA ALA A 128 -6.40 2.89 11.38
C ALA A 128 -6.56 3.20 9.89
N ARG A 129 -7.26 4.28 9.55
CA ARG A 129 -7.35 4.74 8.17
C ARG A 129 -6.06 5.45 7.80
N LEU A 130 -5.65 5.34 6.54
CA LEU A 130 -4.42 6.00 6.08
C LEU A 130 -4.45 7.52 6.29
N ALA A 131 -5.62 8.14 6.11
CA ALA A 131 -5.81 9.58 6.36
C ALA A 131 -5.61 9.99 7.84
N ASP A 132 -5.71 9.05 8.79
CA ASP A 132 -5.49 9.33 10.21
C ASP A 132 -3.99 9.41 10.55
N VAL A 133 -3.14 8.82 9.70
CA VAL A 133 -1.71 8.61 9.97
C VAL A 133 -0.78 9.32 8.99
N GLY A 134 -1.33 9.95 7.97
CA GLY A 134 -0.59 10.73 6.99
C GLY A 134 -1.46 11.18 5.83
N ASP A 135 -0.79 11.67 4.80
CA ASP A 135 -1.42 12.13 3.56
C ASP A 135 -1.03 11.16 2.44
N PRO A 136 -1.99 10.35 1.93
CA PRO A 136 -1.72 9.43 0.83
C PRO A 136 -1.46 10.18 -0.48
N ASP A 137 -0.47 9.73 -1.26
CA ASP A 137 -0.20 10.15 -2.62
C ASP A 137 -0.10 8.93 -3.56
N ALA A 138 -0.44 9.12 -4.83
CA ALA A 138 -0.47 8.03 -5.80
C ALA A 138 0.90 7.32 -5.87
N ALA A 139 0.92 5.99 -5.67
CA ALA A 139 2.14 5.18 -5.74
C ALA A 139 2.83 5.31 -7.10
#